data_AF-A0AA36ATN5-F1
#
_entry.id   AF-A0AA36ATN5-F1
#
_cell.length_a   1.000
_cell.length_b   1.000
_cell.length_c   1.000
_cell.angle_alpha   90.00
_cell.angle_beta   90.00
_cell.angle_gamma   90.00
#
_symmetry.space_group_name_H-M   'P 1'
#
loop_
_entity.id
_entity.type
_entity.pdbx_description
1 polymer ?
#
loop_
_entity_poly.entity_id
_entity_poly.type
_entity_poly.pdbx_seq_one_letter_code
_entity_poly.pdbx_strand_id
1 'polypeptide(L)'
;MARQVLRLGSMGFPVYFAAVGPEEAKDNITMTIADLPIYEPAPKKYVYQFVPSERNILQKGIGSVRRFFAEYQESMKSLFCYLQNFSEKVSYKWEVSKAHTLGLIDYIQNDPNVLARAGVITVAGLGGIVAGYKGGRMKKVTYSSIAIVSAASLCYPKQAANVTYSAYDGVVSQSCRLWKFLTAPPPACPPEPVKETAVKEEKAPAQKSDGKNVVH
;
A
#
# COMPACT_ATOMS: atom_id res chain seq x y z
N MET A 1 -44.73 -42.77 31.27
CA MET A 1 -43.80 -43.61 30.49
C MET A 1 -44.34 -43.75 29.08
N ALA A 2 -43.45 -43.54 28.10
CA ALA A 2 -43.62 -43.76 26.66
C ALA A 2 -44.68 -42.93 25.94
N ARG A 3 -44.24 -42.16 24.93
CA ARG A 3 -44.74 -42.40 23.57
C ARG A 3 -43.69 -42.01 22.54
N GLN A 4 -43.30 -43.04 21.80
CA GLN A 4 -42.45 -42.98 20.62
C GLN A 4 -43.08 -42.12 19.53
N VAL A 5 -42.14 -41.62 18.75
CA VAL A 5 -42.18 -40.77 17.56
C VAL A 5 -42.94 -41.43 16.41
N LEU A 6 -43.69 -40.64 15.63
CA LEU A 6 -43.73 -40.89 14.18
C LEU A 6 -43.91 -39.57 13.41
N ARG A 7 -42.95 -39.32 12.53
CA ARG A 7 -42.89 -38.19 11.61
C ARG A 7 -43.74 -38.49 10.37
N LEU A 8 -44.65 -37.59 10.01
CA LEU A 8 -45.06 -37.36 8.62
C LEU A 8 -45.76 -36.01 8.52
N GLY A 9 -45.25 -35.13 7.65
CA GLY A 9 -45.85 -33.83 7.35
C GLY A 9 -45.50 -32.73 8.35
N SER A 10 -44.26 -32.24 8.33
CA SER A 10 -43.74 -31.21 9.26
C SER A 10 -44.19 -29.79 8.87
N MET A 11 -45.49 -29.52 8.90
CA MET A 11 -46.03 -28.18 9.17
C MET A 11 -46.77 -28.25 10.50
N GLY A 12 -46.12 -27.84 11.58
CA GLY A 12 -46.74 -27.81 12.91
C GLY A 12 -45.73 -28.06 14.00
N PHE A 13 -45.28 -26.97 14.62
CA PHE A 13 -44.35 -26.94 15.75
C PHE A 13 -45.01 -27.41 17.05
N PRO A 14 -44.31 -28.23 17.83
CA PRO A 14 -44.37 -28.10 19.28
C PRO A 14 -42.97 -27.86 19.87
N VAL A 15 -42.82 -26.75 20.60
CA VAL A 15 -41.64 -26.46 21.42
C VAL A 15 -41.91 -26.98 22.82
N TYR A 16 -41.18 -28.02 23.22
CA TYR A 16 -41.24 -28.56 24.58
C TYR A 16 -40.02 -28.10 25.37
N PHE A 17 -40.27 -27.52 26.54
CA PHE A 17 -39.27 -27.37 27.60
C PHE A 17 -39.54 -28.45 28.64
N ALA A 18 -38.70 -29.47 28.69
CA ALA A 18 -38.77 -30.49 29.73
C ALA A 18 -37.77 -30.14 30.83
N ALA A 19 -38.28 -29.71 31.98
CA ALA A 19 -37.52 -29.76 33.23
C ALA A 19 -37.57 -31.22 33.73
N VAL A 20 -36.41 -31.88 33.77
CA VAL A 20 -36.29 -33.22 34.36
C VAL A 20 -36.06 -33.04 35.86
N GLY A 21 -37.14 -33.12 36.64
CA GLY A 21 -37.07 -33.15 38.11
C GLY A 21 -36.60 -34.52 38.61
N PRO A 22 -35.93 -34.59 39.78
CA PRO A 22 -35.42 -35.84 40.33
C PRO A 22 -36.54 -36.79 40.79
N GLU A 23 -36.28 -38.09 40.64
CA GLU A 23 -37.12 -39.21 41.06
C GLU A 23 -36.82 -39.54 42.53
N GLU A 24 -37.82 -39.43 43.41
CA GLU A 24 -37.73 -39.85 44.82
C GLU A 24 -38.75 -40.98 45.08
N ALA A 25 -38.24 -42.11 45.59
CA ALA A 25 -39.01 -43.28 45.98
C ALA A 25 -39.71 -43.06 47.35
N LYS A 26 -40.93 -43.58 47.50
CA LYS A 26 -41.70 -43.65 48.77
C LYS A 26 -40.91 -44.51 49.79
N ASP A 27 -41.01 -44.46 51.13
CA ASP A 27 -42.10 -44.23 52.09
C ASP A 27 -41.59 -44.24 53.57
N ASN A 28 -41.98 -43.28 54.43
CA ASN A 28 -42.51 -43.44 55.81
C ASN A 28 -42.55 -42.11 56.61
N ILE A 29 -43.43 -42.06 57.61
CA ILE A 29 -44.08 -40.89 58.23
C ILE A 29 -43.20 -40.16 59.27
N THR A 30 -43.01 -38.82 59.12
CA THR A 30 -43.06 -37.75 60.16
C THR A 30 -42.75 -36.39 59.49
N MET A 31 -43.67 -35.42 59.46
CA MET A 31 -43.44 -34.10 58.83
C MET A 31 -42.85 -33.08 59.80
N THR A 32 -41.80 -32.37 59.37
CA THR A 32 -41.21 -31.22 60.10
C THR A 32 -41.53 -29.92 59.35
N ILE A 33 -41.57 -28.77 60.04
CA ILE A 33 -41.96 -27.43 59.52
C ILE A 33 -41.29 -26.99 58.20
N ALA A 34 -40.19 -27.60 57.78
CA ALA A 34 -39.52 -27.35 56.50
C ALA A 34 -40.23 -27.96 55.28
N ASP A 35 -41.24 -28.82 55.48
CA ASP A 35 -42.02 -29.47 54.41
C ASP A 35 -43.23 -28.62 53.94
N LEU A 36 -43.29 -27.33 54.29
CA LEU A 36 -44.32 -26.40 53.80
C LEU A 36 -43.92 -25.80 52.43
N PRO A 37 -44.81 -25.84 51.41
CA PRO A 37 -44.51 -25.47 50.02
C PRO A 37 -44.50 -23.94 49.77
N ILE A 38 -44.06 -23.13 50.74
CA ILE A 38 -44.03 -21.66 50.60
C ILE A 38 -42.61 -21.15 50.30
N TYR A 39 -41.56 -21.90 50.65
CA TYR A 39 -40.18 -21.53 50.31
C TYR A 39 -39.41 -22.76 49.80
N GLU A 40 -39.53 -23.04 48.50
CA GLU A 40 -38.62 -23.99 47.86
C GLU A 40 -37.20 -23.40 47.85
N PRO A 41 -36.18 -24.08 48.41
CA PRO A 41 -34.81 -23.61 48.34
C PRO A 41 -34.32 -23.70 46.88
N ALA A 42 -33.84 -22.58 46.34
CA ALA A 42 -33.44 -22.46 44.95
C ALA A 42 -32.49 -23.62 44.53
N PRO A 43 -32.78 -24.33 43.42
CA PRO A 43 -32.01 -25.51 43.05
C PRO A 43 -30.56 -25.13 42.72
N LYS A 44 -29.63 -25.88 43.33
CA LYS A 44 -28.19 -25.66 43.23
C LYS A 44 -27.70 -26.23 41.90
N LYS A 45 -27.48 -25.33 40.94
CA LYS A 45 -26.71 -25.51 39.69
C LYS A 45 -27.53 -25.95 38.46
N TYR A 46 -27.81 -24.97 37.61
CA TYR A 46 -28.33 -25.17 36.26
C TYR A 46 -27.18 -25.43 35.28
N VAL A 47 -27.24 -26.51 34.51
CA VAL A 47 -26.35 -26.73 33.36
C VAL A 47 -27.07 -26.21 32.12
N TYR A 48 -26.67 -25.04 31.64
CA TYR A 48 -27.24 -24.41 30.46
C TYR A 48 -26.61 -25.01 29.20
N GLN A 49 -27.41 -25.73 28.40
CA GLN A 49 -27.01 -26.17 27.07
C GLN A 49 -27.62 -25.22 26.04
N PHE A 50 -26.77 -24.47 25.33
CA PHE A 50 -27.23 -23.55 24.28
C PHE A 50 -27.74 -24.36 23.09
N VAL A 51 -29.06 -24.54 23.02
CA VAL A 51 -29.71 -25.09 21.83
C VAL A 51 -29.85 -23.94 20.83
N PRO A 52 -29.19 -23.99 19.66
CA PRO A 52 -29.35 -22.96 18.65
C PRO A 52 -30.80 -22.98 18.17
N SER A 53 -31.60 -22.02 18.64
CA SER A 53 -32.97 -21.81 18.18
C SER A 53 -32.95 -21.51 16.68
N GLU A 54 -33.79 -22.20 15.90
CA GLU A 54 -33.95 -21.88 14.48
C GLU A 54 -34.43 -20.43 14.34
N ARG A 55 -33.54 -19.57 13.87
CA ARG A 55 -33.81 -18.13 13.73
C ARG A 55 -35.06 -17.92 12.85
N ASN A 56 -36.08 -17.30 13.44
CA ASN A 56 -37.26 -16.83 12.70
C ASN A 56 -36.84 -15.93 11.53
N ILE A 57 -37.65 -15.87 10.47
CA ILE A 57 -37.37 -15.08 9.26
C ILE A 57 -36.96 -13.63 9.57
N LEU A 58 -37.57 -13.00 10.60
CA LEU A 58 -37.23 -11.66 11.08
C LEU A 58 -35.84 -11.60 11.74
N GLN A 59 -35.50 -12.59 12.56
CA GLN A 59 -34.20 -12.66 13.24
C GLN A 59 -33.07 -12.98 12.24
N LYS A 60 -33.36 -13.74 11.17
CA LYS A 60 -32.45 -13.90 10.03
C LYS A 60 -32.28 -12.58 9.28
N GLY A 61 -33.37 -11.84 9.02
CA GLY A 61 -33.33 -10.52 8.38
C GLY A 61 -32.50 -9.50 9.16
N ILE A 62 -32.79 -9.32 10.45
CA ILE A 62 -32.05 -8.41 11.34
C ILE A 62 -30.58 -8.84 11.47
N GLY A 63 -30.33 -10.16 11.56
CA GLY A 63 -28.96 -10.70 11.59
C GLY A 63 -28.19 -10.46 10.29
N SER A 64 -28.84 -10.57 9.13
CA SER A 64 -28.25 -10.25 7.84
C SER A 64 -27.91 -8.77 7.75
N VAL A 65 -28.85 -7.88 8.07
CA VAL A 65 -28.62 -6.42 8.07
C VAL A 65 -27.45 -6.06 9.00
N ARG A 66 -27.42 -6.60 10.23
CA ARG A 66 -26.30 -6.37 11.15
C ARG A 66 -24.96 -6.83 10.56
N ARG A 67 -24.91 -7.96 9.89
CA ARG A 67 -23.68 -8.47 9.26
C ARG A 67 -23.24 -7.60 8.08
N PHE A 68 -24.18 -7.19 7.23
CA PHE A 68 -23.90 -6.24 6.15
C PHE A 68 -23.33 -4.93 6.68
N PHE A 69 -23.92 -4.36 7.73
CA PHE A 69 -23.40 -3.14 8.34
C PHE A 69 -22.03 -3.34 9.00
N ALA A 70 -21.79 -4.47 9.68
CA ALA A 70 -20.49 -4.77 10.27
C ALA A 70 -19.39 -4.91 9.21
N GLU A 71 -19.67 -5.64 8.12
CA GLU A 71 -18.73 -5.84 7.01
C GLU A 71 -18.45 -4.52 6.26
N TYR A 72 -19.48 -3.68 6.11
CA TYR A 72 -19.33 -2.34 5.55
C TYR A 72 -18.52 -1.40 6.45
N GLN A 73 -18.72 -1.46 7.77
CA GLN A 73 -17.98 -0.66 8.74
C GLN A 73 -16.50 -1.02 8.77
N GLU A 74 -16.15 -2.31 8.75
CA GLU A 74 -14.76 -2.74 8.69
C GLU A 74 -14.08 -2.33 7.37
N SER A 75 -14.81 -2.45 6.25
CA SER A 75 -14.34 -2.00 4.94
C SER A 75 -14.07 -0.48 4.94
N MET A 76 -15.00 0.32 5.46
CA MET A 76 -14.85 1.78 5.54
C MET A 76 -13.76 2.22 6.50
N LYS A 77 -13.56 1.50 7.61
CA LYS A 77 -12.48 1.78 8.57
C LYS A 77 -11.10 1.61 7.94
N SER A 78 -10.91 0.56 7.14
CA SER A 78 -9.65 0.32 6.42
C SER A 78 -9.34 1.44 5.43
N LEU A 79 -10.35 1.93 4.70
CA LEU A 79 -10.21 3.02 3.75
C LEU A 79 -9.92 4.36 4.46
N PHE A 80 -10.60 4.61 5.58
CA PHE A 80 -10.38 5.81 6.37
C PHE A 80 -8.98 5.85 7.00
N CYS A 81 -8.50 4.72 7.55
CA CYS A 81 -7.12 4.62 8.02
C CYS A 81 -6.11 4.85 6.88
N TYR A 82 -6.36 4.32 5.68
CA TYR A 82 -5.48 4.57 4.53
C TYR A 82 -5.42 6.05 4.16
N LEU A 83 -6.57 6.73 4.12
CA LEU A 83 -6.66 8.16 3.81
C LEU A 83 -6.00 9.02 4.88
N GLN A 84 -6.13 8.69 6.17
CA GLN A 84 -5.43 9.41 7.24
C GLN A 84 -3.90 9.28 7.11
N ASN A 85 -3.40 8.06 6.91
CA ASN A 85 -1.97 7.82 6.69
C ASN A 85 -1.44 8.54 5.43
N PHE A 86 -2.26 8.67 4.38
CA PHE A 86 -1.89 9.41 3.19
C PHE A 86 -1.87 10.92 3.45
N SER A 87 -2.85 11.45 4.18
CA SER A 87 -2.94 12.85 4.55
C SER A 87 -1.72 13.30 5.36
N GLU A 88 -1.27 12.50 6.33
CA GLU A 88 -0.08 12.80 7.14
C GLU A 88 1.21 12.79 6.32
N LYS A 89 1.33 11.88 5.35
CA LYS A 89 2.49 11.85 4.45
C LYS A 89 2.51 13.04 3.50
N VAL A 90 1.35 13.45 3.01
CA VAL A 90 1.22 14.59 2.11
C VAL A 90 1.47 15.90 2.86
N SER A 91 0.91 16.08 4.06
CA SER A 91 1.12 17.30 4.85
C SER A 91 2.60 17.50 5.18
N TYR A 92 3.30 16.45 5.63
CA TYR A 92 4.74 16.51 5.88
C TYR A 92 5.54 16.90 4.61
N LYS A 93 5.27 16.24 3.48
CA LYS A 93 5.95 16.53 2.21
C LYS A 93 5.64 17.94 1.70
N TRP A 94 4.42 18.42 1.93
CA TRP A 94 3.98 19.74 1.53
C TRP A 94 4.70 20.84 2.30
N GLU A 95 4.87 20.68 3.62
CA GLU A 95 5.61 21.64 4.45
C GLU A 95 7.09 21.68 4.09
N VAL A 96 7.72 20.52 3.90
CA VAL A 96 9.13 20.44 3.45
C VAL A 96 9.31 21.07 2.07
N SER A 97 8.39 20.78 1.15
CA SER A 97 8.44 21.36 -0.20
C SER A 97 8.25 22.87 -0.16
N LYS A 98 7.28 23.38 0.62
CA LYS A 98 7.08 24.81 0.82
C LYS A 98 8.33 25.49 1.37
N ALA A 99 8.95 24.94 2.41
CA ALA A 99 10.16 25.51 2.99
C ALA A 99 11.31 25.58 1.96
N HIS A 100 11.50 24.50 1.19
CA HIS A 100 12.53 24.45 0.15
C HIS A 100 12.22 25.41 -1.02
N THR A 101 10.95 25.53 -1.41
CA THR A 101 10.52 26.45 -2.48
C THR A 101 10.66 27.90 -2.04
N LEU A 102 10.33 28.25 -0.80
CA LEU A 102 10.49 29.62 -0.28
C LEU A 102 11.97 30.02 -0.26
N GLY A 103 12.86 29.14 0.18
CA GLY A 103 14.31 29.39 0.14
C GLY A 103 14.83 29.55 -1.30
N LEU A 104 14.29 28.78 -2.25
CA LEU A 104 14.66 28.92 -3.66
C LEU A 104 14.11 30.21 -4.29
N ILE A 105 12.90 30.63 -3.92
CA ILE A 105 12.32 31.90 -4.39
C ILE A 105 13.16 33.07 -3.88
N ASP A 106 13.51 33.08 -2.60
CA ASP A 106 14.37 34.12 -2.02
C ASP A 106 15.75 34.15 -2.69
N TYR A 107 16.34 32.97 -2.94
CA TYR A 107 17.58 32.86 -3.69
C TYR A 107 17.49 33.42 -5.13
N ILE A 108 16.43 33.08 -5.86
CA ILE A 108 16.22 33.57 -7.24
C ILE A 108 15.97 35.09 -7.25
N GLN A 109 15.30 35.62 -6.23
CA GLN A 109 14.98 37.04 -6.13
C GLN A 109 16.20 37.89 -5.77
N ASN A 110 17.10 37.36 -4.93
CA ASN A 110 18.31 38.08 -4.51
C ASN A 110 19.45 38.01 -5.55
N ASP A 111 19.48 36.97 -6.41
CA ASP A 111 20.47 36.81 -7.48
C ASP A 111 19.87 37.02 -8.88
N PRO A 112 19.87 38.25 -9.43
CA PRO A 112 19.30 38.53 -10.77
C PRO A 112 20.00 37.77 -11.90
N ASN A 113 21.26 37.37 -11.68
CA ASN A 113 22.05 36.58 -12.61
C ASN A 113 21.46 35.17 -12.83
N VAL A 114 20.81 34.60 -11.82
CA VAL A 114 20.19 33.27 -11.90
C VAL A 114 18.90 33.34 -12.72
N LEU A 115 18.09 34.38 -12.49
CA LEU A 115 16.88 34.63 -13.26
C LEU A 115 17.18 34.86 -14.75
N ALA A 116 18.21 35.65 -15.06
CA ALA A 116 18.64 35.91 -16.43
C ALA A 116 19.10 34.62 -17.15
N ARG A 117 19.88 33.77 -16.48
CA ARG A 117 20.32 32.47 -17.04
C ARG A 117 19.15 31.53 -17.30
N ALA A 118 18.21 31.42 -16.35
CA ALA A 118 16.99 30.63 -16.54
C ALA A 118 16.12 31.19 -17.68
N GLY A 119 16.03 32.51 -17.81
CA GLY A 119 15.37 33.20 -18.92
C GLY A 119 15.99 32.83 -20.27
N VAL A 120 17.31 32.91 -20.40
CA VAL A 120 18.00 32.54 -21.64
C VAL A 120 17.77 31.08 -22.01
N ILE A 121 17.84 30.16 -21.04
CA ILE A 121 17.64 28.72 -21.28
C ILE A 121 16.19 28.44 -21.73
N THR A 122 15.20 29.07 -21.11
CA THR A 122 13.79 28.91 -21.47
C THR A 122 13.49 29.48 -22.86
N VAL A 123 14.03 30.65 -23.20
CA VAL A 123 13.94 31.24 -24.54
C VAL A 123 14.65 30.36 -25.57
N ALA A 124 15.79 29.78 -25.24
CA ALA A 124 16.49 28.84 -26.13
C ALA A 124 15.68 27.55 -26.35
N GLY A 125 15.06 26.99 -25.32
CA GLY A 125 14.22 25.81 -25.43
C GLY A 125 12.98 26.03 -26.29
N LEU A 126 12.26 27.13 -26.06
CA LEU A 126 11.14 27.55 -26.91
C LEU A 126 11.62 27.89 -28.33
N GLY A 127 12.72 28.60 -28.45
CA GLY A 127 13.36 28.94 -29.72
C GLY A 127 13.75 27.71 -30.53
N GLY A 128 14.23 26.65 -29.89
CA GLY A 128 14.54 25.37 -30.55
C GLY A 128 13.28 24.62 -31.03
N ILE A 129 12.18 24.68 -30.27
CA ILE A 129 10.89 24.12 -30.71
C ILE A 129 10.36 24.91 -31.91
N VAL A 130 10.45 26.24 -31.86
CA VAL A 130 10.05 27.13 -32.96
C VAL A 130 10.95 26.89 -34.17
N ALA A 131 12.27 26.79 -34.03
CA ALA A 131 13.16 26.47 -35.15
C ALA A 131 12.85 25.12 -35.81
N GLY A 132 12.37 24.15 -35.01
CA GLY A 132 11.88 22.86 -35.49
C GLY A 132 10.44 22.85 -36.02
N TYR A 133 9.74 23.99 -36.14
CA TYR A 133 8.30 24.04 -36.42
C TYR A 133 7.91 23.27 -37.69
N LYS A 134 8.76 23.36 -38.71
CA LYS A 134 8.57 22.79 -40.05
C LYS A 134 8.92 21.29 -40.13
N GLY A 135 9.30 20.69 -39.01
CA GLY A 135 9.65 19.26 -38.88
C GLY A 135 8.64 18.44 -38.08
N GLY A 136 8.82 17.11 -38.12
CA GLY A 136 8.10 16.18 -37.26
C GLY A 136 8.47 16.32 -35.77
N ARG A 137 7.79 15.58 -34.89
CA ARG A 137 7.96 15.66 -33.43
C ARG A 137 9.39 15.42 -32.97
N MET A 138 10.11 14.47 -33.60
CA MET A 138 11.50 14.16 -33.24
C MET A 138 12.44 15.33 -33.51
N LYS A 139 12.29 16.00 -34.66
CA LYS A 139 13.10 17.19 -34.99
C LYS A 139 12.91 18.27 -33.92
N LYS A 140 11.66 18.55 -33.52
CA LYS A 140 11.36 19.56 -32.48
C LYS A 140 12.06 19.24 -31.15
N VAL A 141 12.05 17.97 -30.73
CA VAL A 141 12.72 17.55 -29.49
C VAL A 141 14.25 17.68 -29.62
N THR A 142 14.84 17.22 -30.72
CA THR A 142 16.29 17.31 -30.93
C THR A 142 16.77 18.76 -31.06
N TYR A 143 16.04 19.63 -31.76
CA TYR A 143 16.39 21.05 -31.87
C TYR A 143 16.27 21.76 -30.51
N SER A 144 15.23 21.47 -29.74
CA SER A 144 15.08 22.02 -28.39
C SER A 144 16.17 21.52 -27.43
N SER A 145 16.51 20.23 -27.45
CA SER A 145 17.56 19.69 -26.58
C SER A 145 18.93 20.30 -26.90
N ILE A 146 19.30 20.43 -28.18
CA ILE A 146 20.56 21.07 -28.59
C ILE A 146 20.56 22.56 -28.21
N ALA A 147 19.44 23.27 -28.41
CA ALA A 147 19.32 24.67 -28.05
C ALA A 147 19.44 24.91 -26.54
N ILE A 148 18.78 24.08 -25.73
CA ILE A 148 18.89 24.13 -24.26
C ILE A 148 20.32 23.81 -23.81
N VAL A 149 20.93 22.75 -24.35
CA VAL A 149 22.29 22.34 -23.97
C VAL A 149 23.32 23.40 -24.35
N SER A 150 23.23 24.00 -25.53
CA SER A 150 24.12 25.07 -25.95
C SER A 150 23.96 26.33 -25.08
N ALA A 151 22.72 26.74 -24.79
CA ALA A 151 22.45 27.85 -23.88
C ALA A 151 22.96 27.57 -22.45
N ALA A 152 22.74 26.36 -21.94
CA ALA A 152 23.22 25.94 -20.63
C ALA A 152 24.76 25.92 -20.55
N SER A 153 25.44 25.47 -21.62
CA SER A 153 26.89 25.47 -21.71
C SER A 153 27.48 26.89 -21.61
N LEU A 154 26.87 27.85 -22.33
CA LEU A 154 27.29 29.25 -22.28
C LEU A 154 26.96 29.92 -20.94
N CYS A 155 25.81 29.61 -20.35
CA CYS A 155 25.38 30.19 -19.07
C CYS A 155 26.07 29.56 -17.83
N TYR A 156 26.64 28.35 -17.94
CA TYR A 156 27.28 27.62 -16.84
C TYR A 156 28.60 26.92 -17.25
N PRO A 157 29.63 27.67 -17.69
CA PRO A 157 30.84 27.10 -18.28
C PRO A 157 31.65 26.21 -17.32
N LYS A 158 31.73 26.58 -16.04
CA LYS A 158 32.48 25.78 -15.03
C LYS A 158 31.83 24.42 -14.77
N GLN A 159 30.50 24.37 -14.75
CA GLN A 159 29.75 23.13 -14.52
C GLN A 159 29.75 22.28 -15.79
N ALA A 160 29.60 22.91 -16.96
CA ALA A 160 29.66 22.25 -18.25
C ALA A 160 31.01 21.53 -18.48
N ALA A 161 32.14 22.15 -18.11
CA ALA A 161 33.46 21.52 -18.22
C ALA A 161 33.54 20.20 -17.43
N ASN A 162 33.16 20.20 -16.15
CA ASN A 162 33.18 19.01 -15.30
C ASN A 162 32.29 17.87 -15.82
N VAL A 163 31.10 18.22 -16.32
CA VAL A 163 30.18 17.24 -16.94
C VAL A 163 30.78 16.70 -18.24
N THR A 164 31.46 17.53 -19.02
CA THR A 164 32.08 17.10 -20.27
C THR A 164 33.21 16.11 -20.04
N TYR A 165 34.08 16.34 -19.04
CA TYR A 165 35.15 15.40 -18.69
C TYR A 165 34.60 14.03 -18.25
N SER A 166 33.64 14.02 -17.32
CA SER A 166 33.06 12.76 -16.84
C SER A 166 32.25 12.01 -17.91
N ALA A 167 31.55 12.76 -18.78
CA ALA A 167 30.86 12.17 -19.93
C ALA A 167 31.86 11.60 -20.96
N TYR A 168 32.96 12.29 -21.23
CA TYR A 168 34.00 11.84 -22.15
C TYR A 168 34.60 10.51 -21.70
N ASP A 169 34.97 10.38 -20.42
CA ASP A 169 35.51 9.14 -19.87
C ASP A 169 34.51 7.98 -19.95
N GLY A 170 33.23 8.26 -19.69
CA GLY A 170 32.13 7.31 -19.85
C GLY A 170 32.05 6.78 -21.29
N VAL A 171 32.01 7.68 -22.27
CA VAL A 171 31.90 7.33 -23.69
C VAL A 171 33.13 6.57 -24.18
N VAL A 172 34.33 6.99 -23.79
CA VAL A 172 35.59 6.30 -24.15
C VAL A 172 35.64 4.90 -23.54
N SER A 173 35.22 4.73 -22.29
CA SER A 173 35.19 3.42 -21.66
C SER A 173 34.17 2.48 -22.32
N GLN A 174 33.00 3.00 -22.70
CA GLN A 174 31.97 2.24 -23.40
C GLN A 174 32.39 1.87 -24.82
N SER A 175 32.99 2.80 -25.55
CA SER A 175 33.51 2.53 -26.89
C SER A 175 34.63 1.50 -26.85
N CYS A 176 35.52 1.55 -25.86
CA CYS A 176 36.56 0.55 -25.64
C CYS A 176 35.97 -0.84 -25.33
N ARG A 177 34.90 -0.91 -24.51
CA ARG A 177 34.17 -2.16 -24.25
C ARG A 177 33.54 -2.74 -25.53
N LEU A 178 32.84 -1.90 -26.29
CA LEU A 178 32.21 -2.30 -27.55
C LEU A 178 33.25 -2.72 -28.59
N TRP A 179 34.37 -1.98 -28.68
CA TRP A 179 35.48 -2.33 -29.56
C TRP A 179 36.06 -3.70 -29.20
N LYS A 180 36.39 -3.92 -27.93
CA LYS A 180 36.87 -5.22 -27.43
C LYS A 180 35.88 -6.36 -27.68
N PHE A 181 34.58 -6.08 -27.58
CA PHE A 181 33.52 -7.04 -27.88
C PHE A 181 33.46 -7.37 -29.38
N LEU A 182 33.55 -6.37 -30.26
CA LEU A 182 33.51 -6.52 -31.72
C LEU A 182 34.76 -7.20 -32.29
N THR A 183 35.93 -6.95 -31.70
CA THR A 183 37.21 -7.55 -32.11
C THR A 183 37.55 -8.83 -31.35
N ALA A 184 36.66 -9.30 -30.47
CA ALA A 184 36.83 -10.61 -29.87
C ALA A 184 36.77 -11.65 -30.99
N PRO A 185 37.77 -12.55 -31.13
CA PRO A 185 37.71 -13.60 -32.12
C PRO A 185 36.41 -14.40 -31.90
N PRO A 186 35.70 -14.81 -32.96
CA PRO A 186 34.53 -15.66 -32.81
C PRO A 186 34.95 -16.89 -32.00
N PRO A 187 34.19 -17.30 -30.97
CA PRO A 187 34.45 -18.58 -30.35
C PRO A 187 34.40 -19.63 -31.46
N ALA A 188 35.44 -20.46 -31.57
CA ALA A 188 35.38 -21.64 -32.42
C ALA A 188 34.07 -22.40 -32.10
N CYS A 189 33.31 -22.75 -33.14
CA CYS A 189 31.90 -23.19 -33.07
C CYS A 189 31.63 -24.48 -32.21
N PRO A 190 30.35 -24.70 -31.79
CA PRO A 190 29.87 -25.24 -30.48
C PRO A 190 29.51 -26.76 -30.50
N PRO A 191 29.02 -27.46 -29.42
CA PRO A 191 28.00 -27.02 -28.43
C PRO A 191 28.10 -27.52 -26.96
N GLU A 192 27.56 -26.76 -25.99
CA GLU A 192 26.71 -27.26 -24.86
C GLU A 192 25.84 -26.10 -24.30
N PRO A 193 24.60 -26.35 -23.83
CA PRO A 193 23.51 -25.37 -23.85
C PRO A 193 23.60 -24.38 -22.68
N VAL A 194 23.71 -23.09 -23.00
CA VAL A 194 23.48 -22.03 -22.01
C VAL A 194 21.98 -21.82 -21.91
N LYS A 195 21.44 -22.27 -20.78
CA LYS A 195 20.04 -22.12 -20.39
C LYS A 195 19.65 -20.65 -20.40
N GLU A 196 18.55 -20.42 -21.08
CA GLU A 196 17.80 -19.20 -21.14
C GLU A 196 17.41 -18.69 -19.73
N THR A 197 17.36 -17.37 -19.64
CA THR A 197 16.66 -16.55 -18.64
C THR A 197 17.14 -16.54 -17.19
N ALA A 198 17.74 -15.41 -16.81
CA ALA A 198 17.23 -14.64 -15.68
C ALA A 198 17.51 -13.15 -15.92
N VAL A 199 16.47 -12.45 -16.38
CA VAL A 199 16.28 -11.03 -16.13
C VAL A 199 16.58 -10.76 -14.65
N LYS A 200 17.53 -9.86 -14.38
CA LYS A 200 17.56 -9.12 -13.12
C LYS A 200 17.44 -7.64 -13.45
N GLU A 201 16.18 -7.25 -13.56
CA GLU A 201 15.69 -5.95 -13.17
C GLU A 201 16.15 -5.63 -11.73
N GLU A 202 16.58 -4.38 -11.56
CA GLU A 202 16.60 -3.60 -10.32
C GLU A 202 17.44 -4.09 -9.11
N LYS A 203 18.49 -3.32 -8.80
CA LYS A 203 18.67 -2.81 -7.43
C LYS A 203 19.53 -1.54 -7.38
N ALA A 204 18.92 -0.46 -6.92
CA ALA A 204 19.63 0.67 -6.33
C ALA A 204 20.56 0.22 -5.17
N PRO A 205 21.59 0.99 -4.86
CA PRO A 205 21.68 1.51 -3.50
C PRO A 205 22.04 3.00 -3.52
N ALA A 206 21.24 3.85 -2.88
CA ALA A 206 21.32 4.12 -1.44
C ALA A 206 22.67 4.77 -1.08
N GLN A 207 22.57 6.07 -0.82
CA GLN A 207 23.58 6.91 -0.19
C GLN A 207 24.07 6.28 1.11
N LYS A 208 25.39 6.28 1.31
CA LYS A 208 26.00 6.01 2.61
C LYS A 208 26.55 7.31 3.16
N SER A 209 26.02 7.67 4.31
CA SER A 209 26.48 8.70 5.23
C SER A 209 27.94 8.47 5.62
N ASP A 210 28.77 9.51 5.50
CA ASP A 210 29.99 9.63 6.30
C ASP A 210 29.81 10.80 7.27
N GLY A 211 29.50 10.45 8.52
CA GLY A 211 29.62 11.34 9.65
C GLY A 211 31.09 11.57 9.96
N LYS A 212 31.47 12.84 10.10
CA LYS A 212 32.74 13.23 10.72
C LYS A 212 32.44 14.18 11.87
N ASN A 213 32.55 13.62 13.07
CA ASN A 213 32.59 14.28 14.38
C ASN A 213 33.89 15.09 14.52
N VAL A 214 33.79 16.36 14.92
CA VAL A 214 34.81 17.17 15.65
C VAL A 214 34.00 18.29 16.32
N VAL A 215 33.58 18.22 17.59
CA VAL A 215 34.30 18.56 18.84
C VAL A 215 35.27 19.74 18.69
N HIS A 216 34.76 20.96 18.87
CA HIS A 216 35.21 21.98 19.85
C HIS A 216 34.38 23.26 19.69
#